data_AF-G1VY95-F1
#
_entry.id   AF-G1VY95-F1
#
_cell.length_a   1.000
_cell.length_b   1.000
_cell.length_c   1.000
_cell.angle_alpha   90.00
_cell.angle_beta   90.00
_cell.angle_gamma   90.00
#
_symmetry.space_group_name_H-M   'P 1'
#
loop_
_entity.id
_entity.type
_entity.pdbx_description
1 polymer ?
#
loop_
_entity_poly.entity_id
_entity_poly.type
_entity_poly.pdbx_seq_one_letter_code
_entity_poly.pdbx_strand_id
1 'polypeptide(L)'
;EGYKEPKAVADEGYAFDKWVVKDVENKDGIVTAEPGTYKVTGNTAVYAEFAEDKNGNGEPDYREEKYNVNFVAGDHGKLEGTTLYKNYLSGTAINCAEGYKEPKAVADEGYAFDKWVVKDVENKDGIVTAEPGTYKVTGNTAVYAEFAEDKNGNGKPDYREEKYNVNF
;
A
#
# COMPACT_ATOMS: atom_id res chain seq x y z
N GLU A 1 -32.09 -20.75 28.64
CA GLU A 1 -31.55 -20.31 27.34
C GLU A 1 -30.04 -20.26 27.44
N GLY A 2 -29.32 -20.73 26.42
CA GLY A 2 -27.85 -20.69 26.42
C GLY A 2 -27.36 -19.27 26.14
N TYR A 3 -26.26 -18.88 26.78
CA TYR A 3 -25.56 -17.63 26.48
C TYR A 3 -25.24 -17.56 24.98
N LYS A 4 -25.57 -16.44 24.35
CA LYS A 4 -25.13 -16.11 23.00
C LYS A 4 -24.11 -14.99 23.10
N GLU A 5 -22.96 -15.22 22.51
CA GLU A 5 -21.89 -14.25 22.49
C GLU A 5 -22.31 -13.03 21.65
N PRO A 6 -22.07 -11.80 22.13
CA PRO A 6 -22.42 -10.60 21.38
C PRO A 6 -21.62 -10.55 20.08
N LYS A 7 -22.27 -10.12 19.00
CA LYS A 7 -21.58 -9.85 17.73
C LYS A 7 -21.05 -8.42 17.75
N ALA A 8 -19.74 -8.25 17.70
CA ALA A 8 -19.13 -6.95 17.45
C ALA A 8 -19.38 -6.54 15.98
N VAL A 9 -19.83 -5.31 15.77
CA VAL A 9 -20.00 -4.72 14.44
C VAL A 9 -19.18 -3.44 14.45
N ALA A 10 -18.19 -3.37 13.57
CA ALA A 10 -17.33 -2.22 13.42
C ALA A 10 -17.96 -1.20 12.47
N ASP A 11 -17.67 0.08 12.71
CA ASP A 11 -17.99 1.16 11.78
C ASP A 11 -17.06 1.12 10.56
N GLU A 12 -17.42 1.83 9.49
CA GLU A 12 -16.59 1.93 8.28
C GLU A 12 -15.18 2.47 8.61
N GLY A 13 -14.15 1.80 8.08
CA GLY A 13 -12.74 2.12 8.36
C GLY A 13 -12.19 1.52 9.66
N TYR A 14 -12.95 0.66 10.34
CA TYR A 14 -12.52 -0.04 11.55
C TYR A 14 -12.78 -1.55 11.48
N ALA A 15 -11.94 -2.30 12.19
CA ALA A 15 -12.12 -3.73 12.44
C ALA A 15 -12.25 -4.02 13.93
N PHE A 16 -12.93 -5.13 14.26
CA PHE A 16 -12.96 -5.64 15.62
C PHE A 16 -11.55 -6.06 16.06
N ASP A 17 -11.11 -5.54 17.21
CA ASP A 17 -9.78 -5.81 17.76
C ASP A 17 -9.86 -6.95 18.79
N LYS A 18 -10.61 -6.71 19.88
CA LYS A 18 -10.68 -7.61 21.04
C LYS A 18 -11.84 -7.27 21.96
N TRP A 19 -12.17 -8.23 22.85
CA TRP A 19 -13.08 -8.00 23.97
C TRP A 19 -12.30 -7.61 25.23
N VAL A 20 -12.80 -6.62 25.95
CA VAL A 20 -12.26 -6.19 27.24
C VAL A 20 -13.34 -6.29 28.32
N VAL A 21 -13.04 -7.03 29.37
CA VAL A 21 -13.93 -7.20 30.52
C VAL A 21 -13.47 -6.30 31.66
N LYS A 22 -14.37 -5.47 32.21
CA LYS A 22 -14.09 -4.64 33.39
C LYS A 22 -15.07 -4.98 34.50
N ASP A 23 -14.55 -5.09 35.72
CA ASP A 23 -15.35 -5.25 36.92
C ASP A 23 -14.71 -4.54 38.13
N VAL A 24 -15.24 -4.80 39.32
CA VAL A 24 -14.78 -4.17 40.57
C VAL A 24 -13.33 -4.53 40.91
N GLU A 25 -12.86 -5.73 40.53
CA GLU A 25 -11.51 -6.22 40.78
C GLU A 25 -10.57 -5.80 39.64
N ASN A 26 -11.09 -5.68 38.41
CA ASN A 26 -10.35 -5.43 37.19
C ASN A 26 -10.80 -4.13 36.51
N LYS A 27 -10.60 -3.01 37.20
CA LYS A 27 -11.02 -1.68 36.71
C LYS A 27 -10.32 -1.27 35.41
N ASP A 28 -9.07 -1.68 35.24
CA ASP A 28 -8.28 -1.39 34.04
C ASP A 28 -8.69 -2.27 32.85
N GLY A 29 -9.33 -3.41 33.14
CA GLY A 29 -9.87 -4.34 32.17
C GLY A 29 -8.94 -5.50 31.82
N ILE A 30 -9.55 -6.63 31.49
CA ILE A 30 -8.88 -7.85 31.06
C ILE A 30 -9.26 -8.12 29.60
N VAL A 31 -8.26 -8.31 28.75
CA VAL A 31 -8.45 -8.77 27.37
C VAL A 31 -8.84 -10.26 27.39
N THR A 32 -9.89 -10.61 26.65
CA THR A 32 -10.33 -12.01 26.51
C THR A 32 -10.75 -12.30 25.07
N ALA A 33 -10.55 -13.53 24.62
CA ALA A 33 -11.05 -14.00 23.33
C ALA A 33 -12.53 -14.42 23.41
N GLU A 34 -12.96 -14.91 24.58
CA GLU A 34 -14.29 -15.48 24.82
C GLU A 34 -14.89 -14.83 26.07
N PRO A 35 -15.48 -13.62 25.98
CA PRO A 35 -16.06 -12.94 27.12
C PRO A 35 -17.15 -13.76 27.83
N GLY A 36 -17.79 -14.71 27.14
CA GLY A 36 -18.77 -15.62 27.73
C GLY A 36 -18.22 -16.60 28.77
N THR A 37 -16.91 -16.84 28.78
CA THR A 37 -16.26 -17.73 29.76
C THR A 37 -15.83 -17.00 31.03
N TYR A 38 -15.93 -15.67 31.04
CA TYR A 38 -15.49 -14.86 32.17
C TYR A 38 -16.34 -15.15 33.40
N LYS A 39 -15.68 -15.54 34.50
CA LYS A 39 -16.36 -15.80 35.77
C LYS A 39 -16.67 -14.47 36.46
N VAL A 40 -17.92 -14.03 36.30
CA VAL A 40 -18.46 -12.83 36.94
C VAL A 40 -18.43 -12.99 38.47
N THR A 41 -17.69 -12.11 39.15
CA THR A 41 -17.63 -12.02 40.64
C THR A 41 -18.40 -10.83 41.20
N GLY A 42 -18.86 -9.92 40.34
CA GLY A 42 -19.60 -8.72 40.69
C GLY A 42 -20.22 -8.03 39.47
N ASN A 43 -20.48 -6.72 39.54
CA ASN A 43 -20.93 -5.98 38.36
C ASN A 43 -19.82 -5.97 37.30
N THR A 44 -20.12 -6.56 36.14
CA THR A 44 -19.18 -6.73 35.04
C THR A 44 -19.72 -6.07 33.79
N ALA A 45 -18.84 -5.34 33.09
CA ALA A 45 -19.10 -4.78 31.77
C ALA A 45 -18.14 -5.39 30.75
N VAL A 46 -18.66 -5.67 29.55
CA VAL A 46 -17.88 -6.21 28.43
C VAL A 46 -17.89 -5.17 27.32
N TYR A 47 -16.70 -4.82 26.84
CA TYR A 47 -16.48 -3.81 25.81
C TYR A 47 -15.88 -4.46 24.58
N ALA A 48 -16.42 -4.15 23.40
CA ALA A 48 -15.71 -4.37 22.15
C ALA A 48 -14.75 -3.20 21.93
N GLU A 49 -13.48 -3.50 21.68
CA GLU A 49 -12.53 -2.52 21.15
C GLU A 49 -12.37 -2.72 19.64
N PHE A 50 -12.17 -1.60 18.95
CA PHE A 50 -12.01 -1.53 17.51
C PHE A 50 -10.76 -0.73 17.18
N ALA A 51 -10.15 -1.05 16.05
CA ALA A 51 -8.95 -0.39 15.56
C ALA A 51 -9.07 -0.11 14.07
N GLU A 52 -8.26 0.82 13.57
CA GLU A 52 -8.30 1.22 12.16
C GLU A 52 -8.12 0.01 11.23
N ASP A 53 -8.89 0.00 10.15
CA ASP A 53 -8.84 -0.96 9.05
C ASP A 53 -9.00 -0.16 7.75
N LYS A 54 -7.87 0.37 7.27
CA LYS A 54 -7.85 1.28 6.12
C LYS A 54 -7.99 0.55 4.79
N ASN A 55 -7.60 -0.72 4.73
CA ASN A 55 -7.75 -1.52 3.51
C ASN A 55 -9.07 -2.30 3.46
N GLY A 56 -9.86 -2.28 4.54
CA GLY A 56 -11.20 -2.84 4.63
C GLY A 56 -11.20 -4.37 4.62
N ASN A 57 -10.14 -5.01 5.12
CA ASN A 57 -10.01 -6.46 5.09
C ASN A 57 -10.56 -7.16 6.35
N GLY A 58 -11.05 -6.39 7.33
CA GLY A 58 -11.61 -6.89 8.58
C GLY A 58 -10.57 -7.24 9.64
N GLU A 59 -9.29 -6.96 9.42
CA GLU A 59 -8.21 -7.07 10.39
C GLU A 59 -7.68 -5.67 10.77
N PRO A 60 -7.38 -5.42 12.05
CA PRO A 60 -6.74 -4.17 12.44
C PRO A 60 -5.40 -3.90 11.74
N ASP A 61 -5.24 -2.70 11.18
CA ASP A 61 -4.06 -2.20 10.47
C ASP A 61 -2.73 -2.49 11.19
N TYR A 62 -2.72 -2.42 12.53
CA TYR A 62 -1.51 -2.55 13.33
C TYR A 62 -1.03 -4.00 13.48
N ARG A 63 -1.90 -4.98 13.16
CA ARG A 63 -1.59 -6.41 13.16
C ARG A 63 -1.09 -6.88 11.80
N GLU A 64 -1.40 -6.13 10.75
CA GLU A 64 -1.03 -6.46 9.39
C GLU A 64 0.44 -6.18 9.08
N GLU A 65 0.98 -6.97 8.14
CA GLU A 65 2.30 -6.71 7.57
C GLU A 65 2.30 -5.41 6.77
N LYS A 66 3.44 -4.71 6.82
CA LYS A 66 3.65 -3.44 6.14
C LYS A 66 4.69 -3.57 5.04
N TYR A 67 4.40 -2.97 3.89
CA TYR A 67 5.27 -3.02 2.73
C TYR A 67 5.85 -1.65 2.37
N ASN A 68 6.95 -1.69 1.63
CA ASN A 68 7.61 -0.51 1.08
C ASN A 68 7.47 -0.49 -0.44
N VAL A 69 7.36 0.72 -0.97
CA VAL A 69 7.40 1.02 -2.40
C VAL A 69 8.63 1.86 -2.67
N ASN A 70 9.51 1.36 -3.54
CA ASN A 70 10.76 2.03 -3.91
C ASN A 70 10.79 2.34 -5.40
N PHE A 71 10.84 3.61 -5.76
CA PHE A 71 11.08 4.07 -7.11
C PHE A 71 12.58 4.06 -7.41
N VAL A 72 12.94 3.51 -8.56
CA VAL A 72 14.33 3.29 -8.97
C VAL A 72 14.52 3.85 -10.38
N ALA A 73 15.58 4.63 -10.60
CA ALA A 73 16.00 4.97 -11.95
C ALA A 73 16.70 3.76 -12.57
N GLY A 74 16.28 3.38 -13.78
CA GLY A 74 17.10 2.55 -14.65
C GLY A 74 18.32 3.32 -15.16
N ASP A 75 19.11 2.66 -16.01
CA ASP A 75 20.28 3.28 -16.63
C ASP A 75 19.88 4.52 -17.45
N HIS A 76 20.80 5.47 -17.57
CA HIS A 76 20.66 6.70 -18.37
C HIS A 76 19.59 7.69 -17.87
N GLY A 77 19.38 7.72 -16.56
CA GLY A 77 18.62 8.79 -15.93
C GLY A 77 18.68 8.75 -14.41
N LYS A 78 17.89 9.63 -13.82
CA LYS A 78 17.76 9.80 -12.37
C LYS A 78 16.32 10.10 -12.00
N LEU A 79 16.01 9.98 -10.71
CA LEU A 79 14.73 10.41 -10.14
C LEU A 79 14.93 11.66 -9.29
N GLU A 80 14.01 12.61 -9.43
CA GLU A 80 13.90 13.78 -8.57
C GLU A 80 12.62 13.70 -7.71
N GLY A 81 12.74 13.96 -6.42
CA GLY A 81 11.63 13.86 -5.46
C GLY A 81 11.73 12.66 -4.52
N THR A 82 10.59 12.26 -3.95
CA THR A 82 10.51 11.15 -3.00
C THR A 82 10.51 9.82 -3.75
N THR A 83 11.48 8.95 -3.46
CA THR A 83 11.58 7.64 -4.09
C THR A 83 11.18 6.49 -3.18
N LEU A 84 11.14 6.69 -1.86
CA LEU A 84 10.79 5.64 -0.90
C LEU A 84 9.51 6.02 -0.14
N TYR A 85 8.49 5.20 -0.30
CA TYR A 85 7.25 5.25 0.48
C TYR A 85 7.14 3.99 1.32
N LYS A 86 6.70 4.13 2.57
CA LYS A 86 6.69 3.04 3.57
C LYS A 86 5.29 2.84 4.13
N ASN A 87 5.12 1.75 4.86
CA ASN A 87 3.93 1.44 5.65
C ASN A 87 2.66 1.21 4.82
N TYR A 88 2.80 0.65 3.61
CA TYR A 88 1.64 0.23 2.83
C TYR A 88 1.02 -1.02 3.42
N LEU A 89 -0.30 -1.04 3.41
CA LEU A 89 -1.09 -2.24 3.61
C LEU A 89 -1.29 -2.97 2.29
N SER A 90 -1.39 -4.29 2.35
CA SER A 90 -1.75 -5.08 1.18
C SER A 90 -3.09 -4.60 0.60
N GLY A 91 -3.17 -4.55 -0.73
CA GLY A 91 -4.35 -4.12 -1.47
C GLY A 91 -4.54 -2.60 -1.61
N THR A 92 -3.71 -1.77 -0.95
CA THR A 92 -3.77 -0.31 -1.09
C THR A 92 -2.99 0.19 -2.30
N ALA A 93 -3.48 1.26 -2.95
CA ALA A 93 -2.79 1.85 -4.09
C ALA A 93 -1.56 2.67 -3.65
N ILE A 94 -0.51 2.71 -4.47
CA ILE A 94 0.71 3.49 -4.20
C ILE A 94 0.38 4.97 -3.93
N ASN A 95 -0.57 5.55 -4.66
CA ASN A 95 -0.95 6.95 -4.50
C ASN A 95 -1.76 7.26 -3.23
N CYS A 96 -2.13 6.25 -2.43
CA CYS A 96 -2.82 6.45 -1.15
C CYS A 96 -1.90 6.91 -0.02
N ALA A 97 -0.57 6.82 -0.19
CA ALA A 97 0.35 7.29 0.85
C ALA A 97 0.21 8.80 1.10
N GLU A 98 0.24 9.19 2.37
CA GLU A 98 0.19 10.59 2.75
C GLU A 98 1.36 11.36 2.09
N GLY A 99 1.03 12.46 1.42
CA GLY A 99 2.02 13.28 0.71
C GLY A 99 2.61 12.63 -0.54
N TYR A 100 1.97 11.58 -1.08
CA TYR A 100 2.39 10.96 -2.34
C TYR A 100 2.52 11.99 -3.47
N LYS A 101 3.65 11.90 -4.17
CA LYS A 101 3.97 12.62 -5.40
C LYS A 101 4.82 11.70 -6.24
N GLU A 102 4.35 11.35 -7.43
CA GLU A 102 5.14 10.55 -8.35
C GLU A 102 6.50 11.24 -8.60
N PRO A 103 7.64 10.53 -8.41
CA PRO A 103 8.95 11.11 -8.63
C PRO A 103 9.12 11.45 -10.11
N LYS A 104 9.80 12.55 -10.38
CA LYS A 104 10.07 12.99 -11.75
C LYS A 104 11.24 12.19 -12.30
N ALA A 105 11.01 11.45 -13.37
CA ALA A 105 12.07 10.84 -14.16
C ALA A 105 12.78 11.91 -15.00
N VAL A 106 14.11 12.00 -14.86
CA VAL A 106 14.96 12.92 -15.62
C VAL A 106 15.99 12.10 -16.36
N ALA A 107 15.89 12.10 -17.68
CA ALA A 107 16.82 11.39 -18.55
C ALA A 107 18.17 12.12 -18.63
N ASP A 108 19.23 11.35 -18.85
CA ASP A 108 20.54 11.89 -19.23
C ASP A 108 20.51 12.41 -20.68
N GLU A 109 21.54 13.17 -21.06
CA GLU A 109 21.67 13.69 -22.43
C GLU A 109 21.69 12.54 -23.46
N GLY A 110 20.88 12.68 -24.52
CA GLY A 110 20.71 11.66 -25.57
C GLY A 110 19.69 10.56 -25.23
N TYR A 111 18.95 10.69 -24.13
CA TYR A 111 17.91 9.76 -23.71
C TYR A 111 16.61 10.50 -23.37
N ALA A 112 15.50 9.76 -23.40
CA ALA A 112 14.20 10.21 -22.94
C ALA A 112 13.58 9.18 -21.99
N PHE A 113 12.72 9.64 -21.09
CA PHE A 113 11.90 8.75 -20.27
C PHE A 113 11.00 7.91 -21.17
N ASP A 114 11.00 6.59 -20.94
CA ASP A 114 10.27 5.64 -21.75
C ASP A 114 8.95 5.23 -21.08
N LYS A 115 9.05 4.64 -19.88
CA LYS A 115 7.91 4.04 -19.18
C LYS A 115 8.26 3.73 -17.73
N TRP A 116 7.22 3.49 -16.93
CA TRP A 116 7.34 2.88 -15.61
C TRP A 116 7.13 1.37 -15.69
N VAL A 117 7.94 0.62 -14.94
CA VAL A 117 7.82 -0.84 -14.79
C VAL A 117 7.74 -1.22 -13.31
N VAL A 118 6.62 -1.77 -12.89
CA VAL A 118 6.40 -2.21 -11.50
C VAL A 118 6.84 -3.66 -11.35
N LYS A 119 7.63 -3.97 -10.32
CA LYS A 119 8.07 -5.33 -9.98
C LYS A 119 7.84 -5.60 -8.50
N ASP A 120 7.34 -6.77 -8.19
CA ASP A 120 7.20 -7.28 -6.83
C ASP A 120 7.41 -8.80 -6.79
N VAL A 121 7.03 -9.43 -5.68
CA VAL A 121 7.20 -10.88 -5.48
C VAL A 121 6.35 -11.72 -6.44
N GLU A 122 5.21 -11.21 -6.88
CA GLU A 122 4.27 -11.88 -7.79
C GLU A 122 4.59 -11.56 -9.26
N ASN A 123 5.08 -10.34 -9.53
CA ASN A 123 5.30 -9.77 -10.85
C ASN A 123 6.79 -9.52 -11.12
N LYS A 124 7.58 -10.59 -11.09
CA LYS A 124 9.06 -10.51 -11.22
C LYS A 124 9.52 -9.99 -12.59
N ASP A 125 8.79 -10.34 -13.65
CA ASP A 125 9.08 -9.90 -15.02
C ASP A 125 8.71 -8.42 -15.24
N GLY A 126 7.82 -7.91 -14.39
CA GLY A 126 7.41 -6.52 -14.35
C GLY A 126 6.16 -6.19 -15.16
N ILE A 127 5.44 -5.18 -14.69
CA ILE A 127 4.22 -4.66 -15.33
C ILE A 127 4.51 -3.26 -15.85
N VAL A 128 4.37 -3.06 -17.15
CA VAL A 128 4.44 -1.73 -17.76
C VAL A 128 3.16 -0.97 -17.44
N THR A 129 3.29 0.25 -16.92
CA THR A 129 2.16 1.12 -16.59
C THR A 129 2.48 2.58 -16.91
N ALA A 130 1.45 3.34 -17.29
CA ALA A 130 1.55 4.80 -17.41
C ALA A 130 1.33 5.51 -16.07
N GLU A 131 0.67 4.84 -15.12
CA GLU A 131 0.25 5.42 -13.83
C GLU A 131 0.64 4.48 -12.69
N PRO A 132 1.94 4.39 -12.32
CA PRO A 132 2.39 3.50 -11.26
C PRO A 132 1.71 3.79 -9.92
N GLY A 133 1.28 5.04 -9.68
CA GLY A 133 0.51 5.40 -8.48
C GLY A 133 -0.78 4.59 -8.28
N THR A 134 -1.39 4.03 -9.34
CA THR A 134 -2.63 3.24 -9.24
C THR A 134 -2.39 1.76 -8.90
N TYR A 135 -1.13 1.32 -8.91
CA TYR A 135 -0.78 -0.07 -8.62
C TYR A 135 -1.15 -0.43 -7.17
N LYS A 136 -1.82 -1.57 -6.98
CA LYS A 136 -2.16 -2.09 -5.64
C LYS A 136 -1.00 -2.88 -5.10
N VAL A 137 -0.45 -2.44 -3.97
CA VAL A 137 0.68 -3.09 -3.30
C VAL A 137 0.22 -4.44 -2.74
N THR A 138 0.84 -5.54 -3.16
CA THR A 138 0.63 -6.88 -2.57
C THR A 138 1.85 -7.37 -1.77
N GLY A 139 2.97 -6.64 -1.86
CA GLY A 139 4.21 -6.90 -1.16
C GLY A 139 5.21 -5.76 -1.38
N ASN A 140 6.46 -5.94 -0.95
CA ASN A 140 7.52 -4.98 -1.26
C ASN A 140 7.63 -4.79 -2.78
N THR A 141 7.50 -3.54 -3.21
CA THR A 141 7.33 -3.18 -4.62
C THR A 141 8.46 -2.24 -5.07
N ALA A 142 9.03 -2.51 -6.23
CA ALA A 142 9.97 -1.63 -6.89
C ALA A 142 9.34 -1.07 -8.18
N VAL A 143 9.43 0.24 -8.40
CA VAL A 143 8.91 0.91 -9.60
C VAL A 143 10.07 1.52 -10.37
N TYR A 144 10.38 0.95 -11.52
CA TYR A 144 11.52 1.36 -12.34
C TYR A 144 11.12 2.40 -13.38
N ALA A 145 11.82 3.54 -13.43
CA ALA A 145 11.83 4.41 -14.60
C ALA A 145 12.80 3.82 -15.61
N GLU A 146 12.30 3.45 -16.79
CA GLU A 146 13.15 3.06 -17.91
C GLU A 146 13.35 4.24 -18.85
N PHE A 147 14.55 4.31 -19.44
CA PHE A 147 14.96 5.35 -20.38
C PHE A 147 15.41 4.70 -21.68
N ALA A 148 15.24 5.41 -22.79
CA ALA A 148 15.62 4.92 -24.10
C ALA A 148 16.22 6.06 -24.93
N GLU A 149 17.04 5.71 -25.93
CA GLU A 149 17.75 6.68 -26.77
C GLU A 149 16.78 7.71 -27.39
N ASP A 150 17.19 8.97 -27.34
CA ASP A 150 16.54 10.12 -27.96
C ASP A 150 17.65 10.95 -28.64
N LYS A 151 18.00 10.57 -29.86
CA LYS A 151 19.12 11.18 -30.59
C LYS A 151 18.82 12.59 -31.07
N ASN A 152 17.55 12.90 -31.30
CA ASN A 152 17.14 14.20 -31.81
C ASN A 152 16.80 15.21 -30.70
N GLY A 153 16.75 14.75 -29.44
CA GLY A 153 16.58 15.58 -28.25
C GLY A 153 15.18 16.15 -28.11
N ASN A 154 14.15 15.48 -28.64
CA ASN A 154 12.78 15.97 -28.62
C ASN A 154 11.97 15.51 -27.39
N GLY A 155 12.58 14.75 -26.49
CA GLY A 155 11.97 14.22 -25.28
C GLY A 155 11.16 12.94 -25.50
N LYS A 156 11.26 12.31 -26.67
CA LYS A 156 10.59 11.05 -27.01
C LYS A 156 11.64 10.02 -27.44
N PRO A 157 11.56 8.78 -26.95
CA PRO A 157 12.44 7.72 -27.44
C PRO A 157 12.36 7.53 -28.97
N ASP A 158 13.51 7.44 -29.64
CA ASP A 158 13.67 7.29 -31.09
C ASP A 158 12.78 6.17 -31.67
N TYR A 159 12.69 5.04 -30.95
CA TYR A 159 11.96 3.87 -31.42
C TYR A 159 10.44 4.07 -31.43
N ARG A 160 9.93 5.09 -30.73
CA ARG A 160 8.52 5.49 -30.73
C ARG A 160 8.21 6.53 -31.80
N GLU A 161 9.18 6.95 -32.59
CA GLU A 161 9.00 7.95 -33.64
C GLU A 161 8.55 7.32 -34.96
N GLU A 162 7.69 8.06 -35.68
CA GLU A 162 7.32 7.68 -37.03
C GLU A 162 8.45 8.04 -38.00
N LYS A 163 8.98 7.05 -38.70
CA LYS A 163 9.98 7.27 -39.75
C LYS A 163 9.27 7.66 -41.05
N TYR A 164 9.37 8.93 -41.41
CA TYR A 164 8.91 9.40 -42.73
C TYR A 164 10.00 9.15 -43.77
N ASN A 165 9.72 8.28 -44.74
CA ASN A 165 10.55 8.16 -45.94
C ASN A 165 10.11 9.23 -46.95
N VAL A 166 10.98 10.21 -47.22
CA VAL A 166 10.77 11.16 -48.32
C VAL A 166 11.41 10.56 -49.57
N ASN A 167 10.59 10.11 -50.53
CA ASN A 167 11.07 9.73 -51.85
C ASN A 167 11.22 10.99 -52.71
N PHE A 168 12.42 11.23 -53.23
CA PHE A 168 12.71 12.28 -54.23
C PHE A 168 12.50 11.77 -55.64
#